data_AF-A0AA95G1Q6-F1
#
_entry.id   AF-A0AA95G1Q6-F1
#
_cell.length_a   1.000
_cell.length_b   1.000
_cell.length_c   1.000
_cell.angle_alpha   90.00
_cell.angle_beta   90.00
_cell.angle_gamma   90.00
#
_symmetry.space_group_name_H-M   'P 1'
#
loop_
_entity.id
_entity.type
_entity.pdbx_description
1 polymer ?
#
loop_
_entity_poly.entity_id
_entity_poly.type
_entity_poly.pdbx_seq_one_letter_code
_entity_poly.pdbx_strand_id
1 'polypeptide(L)'
;MGNLVAVSELQPRMTREQLIDAARKAAPLLPAASQWLMNELANRYDIACVALCESMEQRKALKDDVINWARECDRVTERHTKSPCNLHVLSAQRELRELDPATVVVISEGAV
;
A
#
# COMPACT_ATOMS: atom_id res chain seq x y z
N MET A 1 10.84 -0.35 -40.97
CA MET A 1 10.92 0.85 -40.10
C MET A 1 9.69 0.84 -39.21
N GLY A 2 9.71 0.08 -38.11
CA GLY A 2 8.58 0.04 -37.18
C GLY A 2 8.65 1.24 -36.26
N ASN A 3 7.57 2.04 -36.19
CA ASN A 3 7.47 3.20 -35.31
C ASN A 3 7.68 2.75 -33.85
N LEU A 4 8.89 2.99 -33.33
CA LEU A 4 9.09 3.23 -31.91
C LEU A 4 8.35 4.53 -31.61
N VAL A 5 7.07 4.42 -31.23
CA VAL A 5 6.39 5.54 -30.58
C VAL A 5 7.19 5.80 -29.32
N ALA A 6 8.01 6.84 -29.38
CA ALA A 6 8.65 7.39 -28.21
C ALA A 6 7.54 7.66 -27.20
N VAL A 7 7.55 6.93 -26.08
CA VAL A 7 6.69 7.20 -24.92
C VAL A 7 7.26 8.48 -24.30
N SER A 8 7.03 9.59 -24.99
CA SER A 8 7.56 10.91 -24.69
C SER A 8 6.38 11.84 -24.50
N GLU A 9 5.67 11.59 -23.42
CA GLU A 9 4.79 12.51 -22.69
C GLU A 9 4.48 11.75 -21.39
N LEU A 10 4.62 12.40 -20.22
CA LEU A 10 4.15 11.81 -18.97
C LEU A 10 2.68 11.47 -19.18
N GLN A 11 2.37 10.19 -19.39
CA GLN A 11 1.00 9.74 -19.50
C GLN A 11 0.27 10.20 -18.24
N PRO A 12 -0.92 10.82 -18.36
CA PRO A 12 -1.71 11.16 -17.20
C PRO A 12 -1.80 9.94 -16.29
N ARG A 13 -1.53 10.10 -14.98
CA ARG A 13 -1.61 9.00 -14.02
C ARG A 13 -3.03 8.43 -14.09
N MET A 14 -3.17 7.26 -14.71
CA MET A 14 -4.44 6.55 -14.79
C MET A 14 -4.71 5.89 -13.44
N THR A 15 -5.96 5.94 -12.99
CA THR A 15 -6.43 5.17 -11.83
C THR A 15 -6.37 3.66 -12.12
N ARG A 16 -6.41 2.85 -11.06
CA ARG A 16 -6.45 1.38 -11.17
C ARG A 16 -7.56 0.93 -12.13
N GLU A 17 -8.76 1.46 -11.94
CA GLU A 17 -9.95 1.12 -12.73
C GLU A 17 -9.76 1.48 -14.20
N GLN A 18 -9.17 2.64 -14.49
CA GLN A 18 -8.88 3.08 -15.85
C GLN A 18 -7.82 2.20 -16.52
N LEU A 19 -6.80 1.75 -15.80
CA LEU A 19 -5.78 0.83 -16.32
C LEU A 19 -6.37 -0.54 -16.65
N ILE A 20 -7.20 -1.09 -15.76
CA ILE A 20 -7.88 -2.37 -15.97
C ILE A 20 -8.85 -2.27 -17.15
N ASP A 21 -9.64 -1.19 -17.23
CA ASP A 21 -10.58 -0.96 -18.32
C ASP A 21 -9.85 -0.78 -19.66
N ALA A 22 -8.76 -0.01 -19.70
CA ALA A 22 -7.93 0.12 -20.89
C ALA A 22 -7.34 -1.21 -21.34
N ALA A 23 -6.85 -2.03 -20.40
CA ALA A 23 -6.31 -3.36 -20.69
C ALA A 23 -7.38 -4.29 -21.29
N ARG A 24 -8.58 -4.30 -20.71
CA ARG A 24 -9.71 -5.12 -21.19
C ARG A 24 -10.22 -4.65 -22.55
N LYS A 25 -10.22 -3.34 -22.83
CA LYS A 25 -10.56 -2.77 -24.13
C LYS A 25 -9.51 -3.05 -25.20
N ALA A 26 -8.24 -3.09 -24.83
CA ALA A 26 -7.14 -3.40 -25.76
C ALA A 26 -7.07 -4.90 -26.10
N ALA A 27 -7.36 -5.78 -25.14
CA ALA A 27 -7.28 -7.24 -25.32
C ALA A 27 -7.91 -7.78 -26.61
N PRO A 28 -9.16 -7.42 -27.02
CA PRO A 28 -9.77 -7.94 -28.25
C PRO A 28 -9.11 -7.44 -29.55
N LEU A 29 -8.25 -6.43 -29.48
CA LEU A 29 -7.51 -5.90 -30.64
C LEU A 29 -6.18 -6.65 -30.87
N LEU A 30 -5.83 -7.58 -29.98
CA LEU A 30 -4.57 -8.31 -29.99
C LEU A 30 -4.73 -9.73 -30.54
N PRO A 31 -3.65 -10.35 -31.06
CA PRO A 31 -3.64 -11.79 -31.37
C PRO A 31 -3.93 -12.63 -30.14
N ALA A 32 -4.50 -13.84 -30.31
CA ALA A 32 -5.03 -14.68 -29.23
C ALA A 32 -4.10 -14.86 -28.01
N ALA A 33 -2.80 -15.10 -28.25
CA ALA A 33 -1.82 -15.24 -27.15
C ALA A 33 -1.64 -13.94 -26.35
N SER A 34 -1.54 -12.81 -27.05
CA SER A 34 -1.40 -11.48 -26.45
C SER A 34 -2.70 -11.01 -25.79
N GLN A 35 -3.86 -11.33 -26.37
CA GLN A 35 -5.17 -11.08 -25.75
C GLN A 35 -5.28 -11.78 -24.39
N TRP A 36 -4.93 -13.06 -24.32
CA TRP A 36 -4.94 -13.81 -23.07
C TRP A 36 -4.01 -13.18 -22.02
N LEU A 37 -2.77 -12.85 -22.42
CA LEU A 37 -1.81 -12.19 -21.55
C LEU A 37 -2.33 -10.85 -21.01
N MET A 38 -2.96 -10.02 -21.86
CA MET A 38 -3.47 -8.71 -21.44
C MET A 38 -4.59 -8.83 -20.42
N ASN A 39 -5.49 -9.80 -20.59
CA ASN A 39 -6.56 -10.07 -19.64
C ASN A 39 -6.02 -10.62 -18.31
N GLU A 40 -5.06 -11.55 -18.37
CA GLU A 40 -4.43 -12.10 -17.17
C GLU A 40 -3.66 -11.03 -16.39
N LEU A 41 -2.96 -10.13 -17.09
CA LEU A 41 -2.28 -8.99 -16.48
C LEU A 41 -3.27 -8.07 -15.75
N ALA A 42 -4.39 -7.72 -16.40
CA ALA A 42 -5.43 -6.90 -15.78
C ALA A 42 -6.01 -7.56 -14.52
N ASN A 43 -6.22 -8.88 -14.56
CA ASN A 43 -6.73 -9.64 -13.43
C ASN A 43 -5.75 -9.67 -12.25
N ARG A 44 -4.46 -9.95 -12.51
CA ARG A 44 -3.44 -9.96 -11.45
C ARG A 44 -3.22 -8.58 -10.84
N TYR A 45 -3.25 -7.54 -11.67
CA TYR A 45 -3.12 -6.17 -11.19
C TYR A 45 -4.28 -5.80 -10.25
N ASP A 46 -5.51 -6.15 -10.61
CA ASP A 46 -6.69 -5.92 -9.75
C ASP A 46 -6.56 -6.61 -8.39
N ILE A 47 -6.25 -7.92 -8.39
CA ILE A 47 -6.07 -8.73 -7.18
C ILE A 47 -4.94 -8.16 -6.31
N ALA A 48 -3.79 -7.81 -6.91
CA ALA A 48 -2.66 -7.27 -6.18
C ALA A 48 -2.99 -5.92 -5.53
N CYS A 49 -3.73 -5.05 -6.22
CA CYS A 49 -4.17 -3.79 -5.66
C CYS A 49 -5.14 -3.97 -4.50
N VAL A 50 -6.12 -4.87 -4.60
CA VAL A 50 -7.04 -5.17 -3.50
C VAL A 50 -6.26 -5.68 -2.28
N ALA A 51 -5.40 -6.67 -2.47
CA ALA A 51 -4.58 -7.23 -1.39
C ALA A 51 -3.65 -6.18 -0.75
N LEU A 52 -3.11 -5.24 -1.55
CA LEU A 52 -2.32 -4.13 -1.04
C LEU A 52 -3.16 -3.18 -0.19
N CYS A 53 -4.35 -2.79 -0.65
CA CYS A 53 -5.27 -1.95 0.11
C CYS A 53 -5.62 -2.58 1.45
N GLU A 54 -6.01 -3.85 1.47
CA GLU A 54 -6.33 -4.60 2.69
C GLU A 54 -5.11 -4.67 3.64
N SER A 55 -3.92 -4.96 3.10
CA SER A 55 -2.68 -4.99 3.89
C SER A 55 -2.35 -3.62 4.51
N MET A 56 -2.62 -2.53 3.79
CA MET A 56 -2.43 -1.18 4.31
C MET A 56 -3.40 -0.84 5.43
N GLU A 57 -4.66 -1.25 5.32
CA GLU A 57 -5.66 -1.10 6.38
C GLU A 57 -5.29 -1.92 7.62
N GLN A 58 -4.86 -3.18 7.44
CA GLN A 58 -4.38 -4.04 8.51
C GLN A 58 -3.15 -3.44 9.21
N ARG A 59 -2.20 -2.87 8.46
CA ARG A 59 -1.04 -2.18 9.02
C ARG A 59 -1.45 -0.98 9.87
N LYS A 60 -2.45 -0.20 9.43
CA LYS A 60 -2.98 0.93 10.22
C LYS A 60 -3.60 0.45 11.53
N ALA A 61 -4.46 -0.58 11.47
CA ALA A 61 -5.06 -1.17 12.66
C ALA A 61 -4.00 -1.71 13.63
N LEU A 62 -2.98 -2.41 13.11
CA LEU A 62 -1.89 -2.95 13.93
C LEU A 62 -1.07 -1.84 14.61
N LYS A 63 -0.85 -0.71 13.94
CA LYS A 63 -0.18 0.46 14.57
C LYS A 63 -0.98 0.94 15.79
N ASP A 64 -2.30 1.06 15.67
CA ASP A 64 -3.16 1.50 16.77
C ASP A 64 -3.17 0.48 17.92
N ASP A 65 -3.23 -0.81 17.61
CA ASP A 65 -3.20 -1.90 18.59
C ASP A 65 -1.88 -1.94 19.36
N VAL A 66 -0.74 -1.78 18.67
CA VAL A 66 0.60 -1.70 19.30
C VAL A 66 0.67 -0.53 20.28
N ILE A 67 0.14 0.63 19.92
CA ILE A 67 0.12 1.81 20.81
C ILE A 67 -0.80 1.59 22.01
N ASN A 68 -1.97 0.98 21.81
CA ASN A 68 -2.90 0.67 22.89
C ASN A 68 -2.31 -0.35 23.87
N TRP A 69 -1.63 -1.37 23.36
CA TRP A 69 -0.92 -2.35 24.18
C TRP A 69 0.22 -1.70 24.98
N ALA A 70 1.02 -0.84 24.34
CA ALA A 70 2.09 -0.12 25.01
C ALA A 70 1.57 0.78 26.15
N ARG A 71 0.41 1.43 25.97
CA ARG A 71 -0.26 2.19 27.04
C ARG A 71 -0.72 1.30 28.20
N GLU A 72 -1.18 0.08 27.95
CA GLU A 72 -1.52 -0.84 29.03
C GLU A 72 -0.26 -1.31 29.77
N CYS A 73 0.85 -1.55 29.07
CA CYS A 73 2.14 -1.85 29.71
C CYS A 73 2.61 -0.70 30.61
N ASP A 74 2.49 0.55 30.15
CA ASP A 74 2.77 1.74 30.95
C ASP A 74 1.86 1.79 32.18
N ARG A 75 0.54 1.59 32.02
CA ARG A 75 -0.43 1.55 33.13
C ARG A 75 -0.11 0.45 34.16
N VAL A 76 0.26 -0.74 33.70
CA VAL A 76 0.69 -1.84 34.58
C VAL A 76 1.94 -1.44 35.34
N THR A 77 2.91 -0.82 34.67
CA THR A 77 4.14 -0.33 35.31
C THR A 77 3.83 0.70 36.39
N GLU A 78 3.00 1.70 36.09
CA GLU A 78 2.56 2.73 37.05
C GLU A 78 1.89 2.11 38.29
N ARG A 79 1.03 1.09 38.09
CA ARG A 79 0.38 0.39 39.21
C ARG A 79 1.39 -0.28 40.15
N HIS A 80 2.50 -0.81 39.63
CA HIS A 80 3.51 -1.53 40.42
C HIS A 80 4.53 -0.57 41.05
N THR A 81 5.03 0.40 40.29
CA THR A 81 6.08 1.32 40.72
C THR A 81 5.55 2.52 41.49
N LYS A 82 4.24 2.80 41.38
CA LYS A 82 3.59 4.01 41.91
C LYS A 82 4.19 5.32 41.37
N SER A 83 4.85 5.25 40.21
CA SER A 83 5.44 6.39 39.51
C SER A 83 4.86 6.48 38.10
N PRO A 84 4.63 7.69 37.54
CA PRO A 84 4.23 7.86 36.15
C PRO A 84 5.17 7.14 35.18
N CYS A 85 4.63 6.54 34.12
CA CYS A 85 5.39 5.79 33.12
C CYS A 85 4.81 6.03 31.73
N ASN A 86 5.67 6.35 30.77
CA ASN A 86 5.35 6.47 29.35
C ASN A 86 6.44 5.84 28.47
N LEU A 87 7.28 5.00 29.06
CA LEU A 87 8.45 4.44 28.38
C LEU A 87 8.03 3.52 27.23
N HIS A 88 7.00 2.70 27.44
CA HIS A 88 6.58 1.71 26.46
C HIS A 88 5.91 2.38 25.27
N VAL A 89 5.02 3.36 25.50
CA VAL A 89 4.38 4.09 24.39
C VAL A 89 5.41 4.86 23.56
N LEU A 90 6.43 5.45 24.20
CA LEU A 90 7.50 6.16 23.48
C LEU A 90 8.38 5.19 22.67
N SER A 91 8.71 4.01 23.21
CA SER A 91 9.46 2.98 22.46
C SER A 91 8.67 2.51 21.24
N ALA A 92 7.39 2.16 21.44
CA ALA A 92 6.52 1.71 20.38
C ALA A 92 6.37 2.75 19.26
N GLN A 93 6.18 4.03 19.61
CA GLN A 93 6.12 5.10 18.61
C GLN A 93 7.41 5.25 17.80
N ARG A 94 8.56 5.10 18.45
CA ARG A 94 9.87 5.15 17.78
C ARG A 94 10.02 3.98 16.81
N GLU A 95 9.77 2.76 17.26
CA GLU A 95 9.89 1.55 16.43
C GLU A 95 8.92 1.60 15.23
N LEU A 96 7.67 2.03 15.44
CA LEU A 96 6.71 2.19 14.35
C LEU A 96 7.13 3.23 13.32
N ARG A 97 7.84 4.29 13.74
CA ARG A 97 8.40 5.31 12.82
C ARG A 97 9.54 4.73 11.99
N GLU A 98 10.39 3.91 12.58
CA GLU A 98 11.50 3.22 11.89
C GLU A 98 11.00 2.20 10.85
N LEU A 99 9.79 1.65 11.04
CA LEU A 99 9.15 0.72 10.11
C LEU A 99 8.42 1.40 8.92
N ASP A 100 8.21 2.72 8.95
CA ASP A 100 7.47 3.48 7.93
C ASP A 100 8.17 3.83 6.59
N PRO A 101 9.51 3.76 6.42
CA PRO A 101 10.17 4.25 5.20
C PRO A 101 9.72 3.59 3.89
N ALA A 102 9.31 2.31 3.92
CA ALA A 102 8.96 1.57 2.70
C ALA A 102 7.53 1.86 2.21
N THR A 103 6.60 2.24 3.11
CA THR A 103 5.19 2.45 2.77
C THR A 103 4.87 3.88 2.37
N VAL A 104 5.57 4.89 2.92
CA VAL A 104 5.31 6.31 2.63
C VAL A 104 5.63 6.67 1.17
N VAL A 105 6.65 6.06 0.57
CA VAL A 105 6.98 6.27 -0.86
C VAL A 105 5.85 5.79 -1.78
N VAL A 106 5.20 4.67 -1.44
CA VAL A 106 4.04 4.14 -2.20
C VAL A 106 2.78 4.95 -1.93
N ILE A 107 2.61 5.47 -0.70
CA ILE A 107 1.44 6.28 -0.29
C ILE A 107 1.44 7.67 -0.94
N SER A 108 2.61 8.29 -1.10
CA SER A 108 2.71 9.68 -1.57
C SER A 108 2.46 9.83 -3.08
N GLU A 109 2.43 8.73 -3.84
CA GLU A 109 2.11 8.77 -5.27
C GLU A 109 0.61 8.70 -5.57
N GLY A 110 -0.24 8.43 -4.57
CA GLY A 110 -1.71 8.40 -4.71
C GLY A 110 -2.42 9.71 -4.33
N ALA A 111 -1.68 10.77 -4.00
CA ALA A 111 -2.23 12.03 -3.49
C ALA A 111 -1.71 13.26 -4.26
N VAL A 112 -1.74 13.24 -5.60
CA VAL A 112 -1.75 14.45 -6.46
C VAL A 112 -2.54 14.15 -7.72
#